data_AF-A0A6N7L2R0-F1
#
_entry.id   AF-A0A6N7L2R0-F1
#
_cell.length_a   1.000
_cell.length_b   1.000
_cell.length_c   1.000
_cell.angle_alpha   90.00
_cell.angle_beta   90.00
_cell.angle_gamma   90.00
#
_symmetry.space_group_name_H-M   'P 1'
#
loop_
_entity.id
_entity.type
_entity.pdbx_description
1 polymer ?
#
loop_
_entity_poly.entity_id
_entity_poly.type
_entity_poly.pdbx_seq_one_letter_code
_entity_poly.pdbx_strand_id
1 'polypeptide(L)'
;MQRSRHYGTHVLTARTFAPSGYEPAAFKETVISERHDVGYLTAWEADLMIGRAAAKSRPINVLEQGALSIGNRARDGRRLRGYARTLELVVHPKKLTPRQHEDLLVLAELEHRARVIRDQKGFIAAIDIGFHRIARTQASILLDRGWLAMIPHTDQVWISAAGRMALAYRWHTEQGLHWRVLKGLYLDAALTAAATATARTAQRAEEIRGKQG
;
A
#
# COMPACT_ATOMS: atom_id res chain seq x y z
N MET A 1 -11.91 -8.09 34.47
CA MET A 1 -11.56 -6.72 34.01
C MET A 1 -10.09 -6.72 33.57
N GLN A 2 -9.82 -7.09 32.31
CA GLN A 2 -8.45 -7.23 31.79
C GLN A 2 -7.97 -5.88 31.28
N ARG A 3 -6.89 -5.35 31.88
CA ARG A 3 -6.22 -4.13 31.42
C ARG A 3 -5.43 -4.45 30.14
N SER A 4 -5.92 -3.99 29.00
CA SER A 4 -5.17 -3.93 27.75
C SER A 4 -3.99 -2.97 27.93
N ARG A 5 -2.78 -3.51 28.11
CA ARG A 5 -1.56 -2.70 28.07
C ARG A 5 -1.26 -2.36 26.60
N HIS A 6 -1.60 -1.13 26.21
CA HIS A 6 -1.20 -0.55 24.94
C HIS A 6 0.31 -0.27 24.96
N TYR A 7 1.10 -1.24 24.49
CA TYR A 7 2.46 -0.96 24.04
C TYR A 7 2.42 -0.63 22.55
N GLY A 8 3.16 0.40 22.18
CA GLY A 8 3.03 1.10 20.91
C GLY A 8 3.19 0.23 19.67
N THR A 9 2.37 0.59 18.68
CA THR A 9 2.33 0.14 17.30
C THR A 9 1.73 -1.26 17.07
N HIS A 10 0.76 -1.31 16.15
CA HIS A 10 0.13 -2.49 15.54
C HIS A 10 -1.24 -2.92 16.12
N VAL A 11 -2.27 -2.77 15.29
CA VAL A 11 -3.61 -3.30 15.51
C VAL A 11 -3.56 -4.81 15.28
N LEU A 12 -3.75 -5.59 16.34
CA LEU A 12 -3.72 -7.05 16.37
C LEU A 12 -5.12 -7.68 16.27
N THR A 13 -5.92 -7.38 15.23
CA THR A 13 -7.26 -8.02 15.10
C THR A 13 -7.59 -8.45 13.67
N ALA A 14 -8.16 -9.66 13.55
CA ALA A 14 -8.86 -10.14 12.36
C ALA A 14 -10.14 -9.30 12.13
N ARG A 15 -10.41 -8.83 10.91
CA ARG A 15 -11.58 -7.99 10.62
C ARG A 15 -12.30 -8.36 9.32
N THR A 16 -13.61 -8.55 9.47
CA THR A 16 -14.71 -8.43 8.49
C THR A 16 -15.67 -7.39 9.08
N PHE A 17 -16.38 -6.46 8.43
CA PHE A 17 -16.30 -5.59 7.22
C PHE A 17 -17.20 -4.37 7.59
N ALA A 18 -16.90 -3.10 7.24
CA ALA A 18 -17.86 -1.98 7.50
C ALA A 18 -17.53 -0.61 6.81
N PRO A 19 -18.52 0.29 6.61
CA PRO A 19 -18.54 1.41 5.65
C PRO A 19 -17.66 2.64 6.01
N SER A 20 -16.70 2.48 6.92
CA SER A 20 -15.93 3.55 7.58
C SER A 20 -14.45 3.64 7.19
N GLY A 21 -14.00 2.94 6.14
CA GLY A 21 -12.70 3.21 5.50
C GLY A 21 -11.50 2.38 5.96
N TYR A 22 -11.66 1.06 6.14
CA TYR A 22 -10.50 0.16 6.26
C TYR A 22 -10.59 -0.95 5.21
N GLU A 23 -9.68 -0.91 4.23
CA GLU A 23 -9.41 -2.02 3.31
C GLU A 23 -8.86 -3.23 4.10
N PRO A 24 -8.97 -4.46 3.57
CA PRO A 24 -8.32 -5.61 4.19
C PRO A 24 -6.79 -5.53 4.11
N ALA A 25 -6.13 -6.46 4.81
CA ALA A 25 -4.69 -6.49 4.93
C ALA A 25 -4.00 -6.78 3.59
N ALA A 26 -3.07 -5.90 3.21
CA ALA A 26 -2.16 -6.11 2.08
C ALA A 26 -0.87 -6.79 2.52
N PHE A 27 -0.40 -6.47 3.74
CA PHE A 27 0.84 -6.99 4.29
C PHE A 27 0.65 -7.62 5.67
N LYS A 28 1.39 -8.69 5.92
CA LYS A 28 1.71 -9.18 7.25
C LYS A 28 3.03 -8.55 7.67
N GLU A 29 3.00 -7.82 8.77
CA GLU A 29 4.20 -7.23 9.36
C GLU A 29 4.79 -8.16 10.42
N THR A 30 6.09 -8.40 10.33
CA THR A 30 6.86 -9.04 11.39
C THR A 30 7.90 -8.06 11.89
N VAL A 31 7.85 -7.76 13.18
CA VAL A 31 8.82 -6.88 13.85
C VAL A 31 9.85 -7.76 14.57
N ILE A 32 11.07 -7.76 14.05
CA ILE A 32 12.20 -8.49 14.63
C ILE A 32 12.82 -7.61 15.71
N SER A 33 12.48 -7.92 16.97
CA SER A 33 13.03 -7.25 18.15
C SER A 33 13.39 -8.24 19.25
N GLU A 34 13.61 -7.77 20.49
CA GLU A 34 13.73 -8.65 21.67
C GLU A 34 12.48 -9.54 21.86
N ARG A 35 11.34 -9.13 21.30
CA ARG A 35 10.13 -9.95 21.14
C ARG A 35 9.72 -9.98 19.67
N HIS A 36 9.29 -11.15 19.20
CA HIS A 36 8.74 -11.30 17.85
C HIS A 36 7.27 -10.90 17.89
N ASP A 37 6.95 -9.72 17.37
CA ASP A 37 5.58 -9.24 17.23
C ASP A 37 5.16 -9.37 15.76
N VAL A 38 3.94 -9.85 15.53
CA VAL A 38 3.36 -10.03 14.19
C VAL A 38 2.03 -9.30 14.10
N GLY A 39 1.83 -8.50 13.05
CA GLY A 39 0.60 -7.75 12.78
C GLY A 39 0.20 -7.81 11.32
N TYR A 40 -0.94 -7.22 10.98
CA TYR A 40 -1.40 -7.07 9.61
C TYR A 40 -1.65 -5.59 9.32
N LEU A 41 -1.26 -5.15 8.12
CA LEU A 41 -1.37 -3.78 7.65
C LEU A 41 -2.22 -3.74 6.39
N THR A 42 -3.07 -2.72 6.31
CA THR A 42 -3.74 -2.34 5.06
C THR A 42 -2.73 -1.83 4.02
N ALA A 43 -3.17 -1.76 2.76
CA ALA A 43 -2.36 -1.23 1.67
C ALA A 43 -1.89 0.20 1.95
N TRP A 44 -2.80 1.05 2.43
CA TRP A 44 -2.51 2.43 2.81
C TRP A 44 -1.51 2.56 3.97
N GLU A 45 -1.68 1.77 5.04
CA GLU A 45 -0.77 1.81 6.20
C GLU A 45 0.65 1.37 5.83
N ALA A 46 0.76 0.34 4.99
CA ALA A 46 2.04 -0.12 4.46
C ALA A 46 2.71 0.97 3.61
N ASP A 47 1.98 1.60 2.69
CA ASP A 47 2.49 2.68 1.84
C ASP A 47 2.98 3.87 2.67
N LEU A 48 2.23 4.27 3.69
CA LEU A 48 2.64 5.32 4.63
C LEU A 48 3.92 4.94 5.39
N MET A 49 4.02 3.68 5.82
CA MET A 49 5.21 3.18 6.51
C MET A 49 6.44 3.23 5.61
N ILE A 50 6.29 2.77 4.36
CA ILE A 50 7.33 2.77 3.32
C ILE A 50 7.77 4.21 3.04
N GLY A 51 6.83 5.12 2.79
CA GLY A 51 7.12 6.53 2.54
C GLY A 51 7.85 7.21 3.70
N ARG A 52 7.41 6.98 4.95
CA ARG A 52 8.09 7.49 6.16
C ARG A 52 9.49 6.92 6.34
N ALA A 53 9.70 5.65 5.98
CA ALA A 53 11.02 5.03 6.05
C ALA A 53 11.99 5.65 5.03
N ALA A 54 11.54 5.85 3.79
CA ALA A 54 12.33 6.49 2.75
C ALA A 54 12.66 7.95 3.06
N ALA A 55 11.69 8.73 3.55
CA ALA A 55 11.92 10.11 3.99
C ALA A 55 12.97 10.23 5.12
N LYS A 56 13.16 9.16 5.90
CA LYS A 56 14.17 9.06 6.96
C LYS A 56 15.48 8.41 6.49
N SER A 57 15.62 8.16 5.19
CA SER A 57 16.75 7.47 4.56
C SER A 57 17.04 6.11 5.20
N ARG A 58 15.98 5.38 5.59
CA ARG A 58 16.11 4.01 6.07
C ARG A 58 16.30 3.06 4.89
N PRO A 59 17.14 2.02 5.02
CA PRO A 59 17.27 1.03 3.96
C PRO A 59 15.95 0.25 3.80
N ILE A 60 15.42 0.23 2.59
CA ILE A 60 14.26 -0.57 2.21
C ILE A 60 14.73 -1.57 1.15
N ASN A 61 14.65 -2.86 1.48
CA ASN A 61 15.11 -3.93 0.61
C ASN A 61 13.93 -4.77 0.17
N VAL A 62 13.88 -5.13 -1.11
CA VAL A 62 12.89 -6.08 -1.60
C VAL A 62 13.46 -7.51 -1.51
N LEU A 63 12.86 -8.32 -0.65
CA LEU A 63 13.19 -9.73 -0.42
C LEU A 63 12.57 -10.63 -1.50
N GLU A 64 12.76 -11.93 -1.39
CA GLU A 64 12.13 -12.91 -2.28
C GLU A 64 10.59 -12.79 -2.26
N GLN A 65 9.95 -13.14 -3.38
CA GLN A 65 8.49 -13.16 -3.52
C GLN A 65 7.76 -11.82 -3.31
N GLY A 66 8.50 -10.70 -3.24
CA GLY A 66 7.92 -9.37 -3.08
C GLY A 66 7.66 -8.98 -1.62
N ALA A 67 8.29 -9.64 -0.65
CA ALA A 67 8.34 -9.09 0.71
C ALA A 67 9.26 -7.87 0.77
N LEU A 68 8.99 -6.94 1.69
CA LEU A 68 9.81 -5.75 1.93
C LEU A 68 10.46 -5.84 3.30
N SER A 69 11.75 -5.54 3.39
CA SER A 69 12.45 -5.37 4.66
C SER A 69 12.81 -3.90 4.85
N ILE A 70 12.35 -3.32 5.95
CA ILE A 70 12.66 -1.95 6.36
C ILE A 70 13.65 -2.04 7.52
N GLY A 71 14.89 -1.67 7.25
CA GLY A 71 15.96 -1.66 8.24
C GLY A 71 16.03 -0.35 9.04
N ASN A 72 16.85 -0.35 10.08
CA ASN A 72 17.19 0.87 10.81
C ASN A 72 18.26 1.67 10.07
N ARG A 73 18.25 2.99 10.29
CA ARG A 73 19.34 3.86 9.83
C ARG A 73 20.59 3.52 10.63
N ALA A 74 21.63 2.97 10.00
CA ALA A 74 22.91 2.77 10.66
C ALA A 74 23.42 4.14 11.15
N ARG A 75 23.56 4.29 12.47
CA ARG A 75 24.29 5.41 13.05
C ARG A 75 25.72 4.91 13.25
N ASP A 76 26.66 5.49 12.51
CA ASP A 76 28.11 5.37 12.73
C ASP A 76 28.68 3.95 12.74
N GLY A 77 28.55 3.23 11.62
CA GLY A 77 29.33 2.00 11.35
C GLY A 77 29.03 0.79 12.25
N ARG A 78 28.17 0.93 13.27
CA ARG A 78 27.69 -0.17 14.11
C ARG A 78 26.30 -0.60 13.62
N ARG A 79 26.12 -1.90 13.36
CA ARG A 79 24.79 -2.48 13.18
C ARG A 79 23.98 -2.14 14.43
N LEU A 80 22.98 -1.26 14.32
CA LEU A 80 22.05 -1.04 15.41
C LEU A 80 21.33 -2.36 15.69
N ARG A 81 21.57 -2.94 16.87
CA ARG A 81 20.62 -3.86 17.50
C ARG A 81 19.33 -3.06 17.69
N GLY A 82 18.39 -3.22 16.77
CA GLY A 82 17.14 -2.48 16.77
C GLY A 82 16.17 -3.09 15.78
N TYR A 83 14.89 -2.99 16.14
CA TYR A 83 13.68 -3.42 15.43
C TYR A 83 13.82 -3.35 13.90
N ALA A 84 14.05 -4.48 13.23
CA ALA A 84 13.90 -4.59 11.78
C ALA A 84 12.47 -5.03 11.49
N ARG A 85 11.87 -4.51 10.42
CA ARG A 85 10.49 -4.85 10.04
C ARG A 85 10.49 -5.55 8.70
N THR A 86 9.73 -6.63 8.60
CA THR A 86 9.47 -7.32 7.35
C THR A 86 7.98 -7.22 7.04
N LEU A 87 7.64 -6.81 5.83
CA LEU A 87 6.29 -6.74 5.30
C LEU A 87 6.16 -7.83 4.23
N GLU A 88 5.44 -8.91 4.56
CA GLU A 88 5.15 -10.01 3.66
C GLU A 88 3.79 -9.78 3.00
N LEU A 89 3.69 -9.98 1.68
CA LEU A 89 2.40 -9.84 0.98
C LEU A 89 1.41 -10.90 1.50
N VAL A 90 0.21 -10.46 1.88
CA VAL A 90 -0.88 -11.37 2.30
C VAL A 90 -1.43 -12.13 1.10
N VAL A 91 -1.55 -11.45 -0.04
CA VAL A 91 -1.98 -12.04 -1.30
C VAL A 91 -0.76 -12.20 -2.19
N HIS A 92 -0.53 -13.42 -2.70
CA HIS A 92 0.61 -13.66 -3.58
C HIS A 92 0.41 -12.96 -4.93
N PRO A 93 1.44 -12.28 -5.48
CA PRO A 93 1.43 -11.68 -6.82
C PRO A 93 0.91 -12.56 -7.97
N LYS A 94 1.11 -13.89 -7.90
CA LYS A 94 0.59 -14.88 -8.86
C LYS A 94 -0.93 -14.87 -9.02
N LYS A 95 -1.66 -14.33 -8.04
CA LYS A 95 -3.13 -14.29 -8.08
C LYS A 95 -3.69 -13.13 -8.93
N LEU A 96 -2.83 -12.28 -9.51
CA LEU A 96 -3.23 -11.18 -10.37
C LEU A 96 -3.75 -11.70 -11.71
N THR A 97 -5.06 -11.59 -11.95
CA THR A 97 -5.70 -12.11 -13.17
C THR A 97 -5.43 -11.20 -14.39
N PRO A 98 -5.56 -11.69 -15.64
CA PRO A 98 -5.45 -10.87 -16.87
C PRO A 98 -6.18 -9.55 -16.78
N ARG A 99 -7.46 -9.60 -16.42
CA ARG A 99 -8.26 -8.40 -16.30
C ARG A 99 -7.76 -7.44 -15.21
N GLN A 100 -7.35 -7.95 -14.06
CA GLN A 100 -6.84 -7.11 -12.97
C GLN A 100 -5.54 -6.41 -13.34
N HIS A 101 -4.69 -7.08 -14.11
CA HIS A 101 -3.46 -6.48 -14.63
C HIS A 101 -3.76 -5.34 -15.61
N GLU A 102 -4.66 -5.54 -16.57
CA GLU A 102 -5.09 -4.47 -17.48
C GLU A 102 -5.65 -3.27 -16.71
N ASP A 103 -6.53 -3.51 -15.73
CA ASP A 103 -7.09 -2.45 -14.90
C ASP A 103 -6.00 -1.69 -14.14
N LEU A 104 -5.00 -2.40 -13.58
CA LEU A 104 -3.86 -1.78 -12.90
C LEU A 104 -2.91 -1.05 -13.86
N LEU A 105 -2.73 -1.51 -15.10
CA LEU A 105 -1.93 -0.81 -16.10
C LEU A 105 -2.56 0.53 -16.47
N VAL A 106 -3.85 0.54 -16.77
CA VAL A 106 -4.60 1.77 -17.05
C VAL A 106 -4.56 2.72 -15.85
N LEU A 107 -4.69 2.17 -14.63
CA LEU A 107 -4.61 2.96 -13.41
C LEU A 107 -3.20 3.54 -13.21
N ALA A 108 -2.13 2.83 -13.58
CA ALA A 108 -0.76 3.32 -13.44
C ALA A 108 -0.49 4.56 -14.30
N GLU A 109 -1.09 4.63 -15.50
CA GLU A 109 -0.97 5.76 -16.42
C GLU A 109 -1.79 6.97 -15.95
N LEU A 110 -2.98 6.72 -15.41
CA LEU A 110 -3.98 7.76 -15.11
C LEU A 110 -4.30 7.87 -13.61
N GLU A 111 -3.38 7.44 -12.75
CA GLU A 111 -3.58 7.35 -11.28
C GLU A 111 -4.04 8.68 -10.67
N HIS A 112 -3.57 9.79 -11.23
CA HIS A 112 -3.95 11.13 -10.78
C HIS A 112 -5.44 11.45 -10.90
N ARG A 113 -6.12 10.82 -11.85
CA ARG A 113 -7.56 10.95 -12.10
C ARG A 113 -8.38 9.89 -11.37
N ALA A 114 -7.75 8.84 -10.85
CA ALA A 114 -8.44 7.70 -10.27
C ALA A 114 -9.23 8.11 -9.01
N ARG A 115 -10.54 7.88 -9.02
CA ARG A 115 -11.44 8.18 -7.90
C ARG A 115 -12.40 7.03 -7.62
N VAL A 116 -12.68 6.77 -6.35
CA VAL A 116 -13.74 5.86 -5.92
C VAL A 116 -15.09 6.54 -6.10
N ILE A 117 -15.98 5.91 -6.86
CA ILE A 117 -17.40 6.31 -6.90
C ILE A 117 -18.13 5.48 -5.84
N ARG A 118 -18.86 6.17 -4.96
CA ARG A 118 -19.71 5.55 -3.95
C ARG A 118 -21.18 5.65 -4.31
N ASP A 119 -21.98 4.67 -3.89
CA ASP A 119 -23.43 4.74 -4.00
C ASP A 119 -24.04 5.65 -2.92
N GLN A 120 -25.36 5.83 -2.95
CA GLN A 120 -26.10 6.66 -1.99
C GLN A 120 -25.96 6.18 -0.53
N LYS A 121 -25.54 4.92 -0.32
CA LYS A 121 -25.32 4.31 1.00
C LYS A 121 -23.85 4.35 1.41
N GLY A 122 -22.97 4.95 0.60
CA GLY A 122 -21.54 5.09 0.86
C GLY A 122 -20.69 3.87 0.45
N PHE A 123 -21.29 2.84 -0.15
CA PHE A 123 -20.54 1.67 -0.62
C PHE A 123 -19.82 1.95 -1.93
N ILE A 124 -18.67 1.30 -2.13
CA ILE A 124 -17.94 1.37 -3.40
C ILE A 124 -18.83 0.84 -4.52
N ALA A 125 -19.08 1.68 -5.53
CA ALA A 125 -19.86 1.37 -6.71
C ALA A 125 -18.98 1.20 -7.96
N ALA A 126 -17.86 1.94 -8.04
CA ALA A 126 -16.87 1.80 -9.12
C ALA A 126 -15.57 2.53 -8.74
N ILE A 127 -14.54 2.35 -9.55
CA ILE A 127 -13.42 3.28 -9.64
C ILE A 127 -13.46 3.93 -11.02
N ASP A 128 -13.51 5.26 -11.04
CA ASP A 128 -13.45 6.07 -12.24
C ASP A 128 -12.03 6.55 -12.48
N ILE A 129 -11.54 6.36 -13.71
CA ILE A 129 -10.21 6.75 -14.18
C ILE A 129 -10.35 7.63 -15.43
N GLY A 130 -11.45 8.40 -15.51
CA GLY A 130 -11.76 9.27 -16.64
C GLY A 130 -12.47 8.51 -17.75
N PHE A 131 -11.72 8.03 -18.74
CA PHE A 131 -12.29 7.30 -19.88
C PHE A 131 -12.44 5.80 -19.60
N HIS A 132 -11.82 5.29 -18.54
CA HIS A 132 -11.93 3.91 -18.09
C HIS A 132 -12.66 3.84 -16.76
N ARG A 133 -13.57 2.87 -16.63
CA ARG A 133 -14.30 2.62 -15.39
C ARG A 133 -14.12 1.18 -14.96
N ILE A 134 -13.59 0.99 -13.76
CA ILE A 134 -13.51 -0.32 -13.11
C ILE A 134 -14.84 -0.56 -12.40
N ALA A 135 -15.57 -1.58 -12.84
CA ALA A 135 -16.86 -1.93 -12.27
C ALA A 135 -16.76 -2.35 -10.78
N ARG A 136 -17.87 -2.21 -10.05
CA ARG A 136 -18.00 -2.50 -8.62
C ARG A 136 -17.23 -3.73 -8.16
N THR A 137 -17.56 -4.89 -8.74
CA THR A 137 -17.02 -6.19 -8.32
C THR A 137 -15.51 -6.22 -8.42
N GLN A 138 -14.97 -5.66 -9.51
CA GLN A 138 -13.54 -5.65 -9.75
C GLN A 138 -12.82 -4.63 -8.87
N ALA A 139 -13.42 -3.46 -8.67
CA ALA A 139 -12.91 -2.46 -7.73
C ALA A 139 -12.83 -3.05 -6.31
N SER A 140 -13.89 -3.71 -5.85
CA SER A 140 -13.89 -4.41 -4.56
C SER A 140 -12.79 -5.45 -4.48
N ILE A 141 -12.60 -6.30 -5.49
CA ILE A 141 -11.54 -7.32 -5.46
C ILE A 141 -10.14 -6.71 -5.40
N LEU A 142 -9.88 -5.64 -6.15
CA LEU A 142 -8.57 -4.98 -6.17
C LEU A 142 -8.23 -4.36 -4.81
N LEU A 143 -9.22 -3.72 -4.19
CA LEU A 143 -9.10 -3.16 -2.83
C LEU A 143 -9.00 -4.30 -1.80
N ASP A 144 -9.78 -5.36 -1.98
CA ASP A 144 -9.82 -6.48 -1.04
C ASP A 144 -8.54 -7.32 -1.03
N ARG A 145 -7.79 -7.26 -2.13
CA ARG A 145 -6.47 -7.89 -2.24
C ARG A 145 -5.35 -6.95 -1.80
N GLY A 146 -5.68 -5.71 -1.46
CA GLY A 146 -4.73 -4.66 -1.11
C GLY A 146 -3.87 -4.21 -2.30
N TRP A 147 -4.30 -4.44 -3.55
CA TRP A 147 -3.60 -3.98 -4.75
C TRP A 147 -3.80 -2.49 -5.01
N LEU A 148 -4.91 -1.97 -4.54
CA LEU A 148 -5.17 -0.54 -4.49
C LEU A 148 -5.14 -0.11 -3.02
N ALA A 149 -4.78 1.16 -2.82
CA ALA A 149 -4.87 1.83 -1.55
C ALA A 149 -5.75 3.07 -1.70
N MET A 150 -6.58 3.33 -0.69
CA MET A 150 -7.35 4.56 -0.56
C MET A 150 -7.09 5.24 0.78
N ILE A 151 -7.17 6.57 0.82
CA ILE A 151 -7.23 7.27 2.11
C ILE A 151 -8.66 7.18 2.62
N PRO A 152 -8.88 6.81 3.90
CA PRO A 152 -10.19 6.83 4.51
C PRO A 152 -10.90 8.17 4.30
N HIS A 153 -12.20 8.11 4.00
CA HIS A 153 -13.05 9.30 3.80
C HIS A 153 -12.64 10.21 2.64
N THR A 154 -11.70 9.78 1.81
CA THR A 154 -11.46 10.39 0.50
C THR A 154 -11.94 9.44 -0.59
N ASP A 155 -12.23 10.02 -1.74
CA ASP A 155 -12.46 9.24 -2.95
C ASP A 155 -11.17 9.03 -3.74
N GLN A 156 -9.98 9.32 -3.18
CA GLN A 156 -8.73 9.14 -3.89
C GLN A 156 -8.22 7.70 -3.73
N VAL A 157 -7.86 7.09 -4.85
CA VAL A 157 -7.29 5.73 -4.90
C VAL A 157 -6.00 5.74 -5.73
N TRP A 158 -5.06 4.88 -5.40
CA TRP A 158 -3.83 4.66 -6.14
C TRP A 158 -3.40 3.18 -6.08
N ILE A 159 -2.43 2.79 -6.92
CA ILE A 159 -1.84 1.46 -6.84
C ILE A 159 -0.91 1.40 -5.65
N SER A 160 -1.21 0.52 -4.70
CA SER A 160 -0.40 0.33 -3.51
C SER A 160 0.97 -0.26 -3.82
N ALA A 161 1.88 -0.26 -2.85
CA ALA A 161 3.14 -0.99 -2.97
C ALA A 161 2.91 -2.46 -3.33
N ALA A 162 1.91 -3.10 -2.71
CA ALA A 162 1.53 -4.47 -3.00
C ALA A 162 1.04 -4.66 -4.45
N GLY A 163 0.20 -3.76 -4.96
CA GLY A 163 -0.29 -3.80 -6.33
C GLY A 163 0.82 -3.58 -7.36
N ARG A 164 1.76 -2.68 -7.07
CA ARG A 164 2.94 -2.45 -7.91
C ARG A 164 3.84 -3.68 -7.93
N MET A 165 4.03 -4.35 -6.79
CA MET A 165 4.71 -5.64 -6.71
C MET A 165 3.95 -6.79 -7.39
N ALA A 166 2.63 -6.67 -7.57
CA ALA A 166 1.87 -7.64 -8.35
C ALA A 166 2.07 -7.45 -9.86
N LEU A 167 1.97 -6.21 -10.35
CA LEU A 167 2.33 -5.84 -11.73
C LEU A 167 3.76 -6.31 -12.05
N ALA A 168 4.63 -6.20 -11.07
CA ALA A 168 6.01 -6.61 -11.17
C ALA A 168 6.26 -8.02 -11.59
N TYR A 169 5.67 -8.85 -10.77
CA TYR A 169 5.80 -10.26 -10.87
C TYR A 169 5.26 -10.70 -12.22
N ARG A 170 4.19 -10.06 -12.68
CA ARG A 170 3.59 -10.35 -13.96
C ARG A 170 4.50 -10.02 -15.15
N TRP A 171 5.13 -8.85 -15.18
CA TRP A 171 6.11 -8.53 -16.22
C TRP A 171 7.33 -9.45 -16.18
N HIS A 172 7.78 -9.88 -14.99
CA HIS A 172 8.81 -10.90 -14.88
C HIS A 172 8.38 -12.21 -15.56
N THR A 173 7.16 -12.67 -15.28
CA THR A 173 6.66 -13.95 -15.82
C THR A 173 6.33 -13.88 -17.31
N GLU A 174 5.77 -12.77 -17.79
CA GLU A 174 5.30 -12.65 -19.18
C GLU A 174 6.41 -12.20 -20.13
N GLN A 175 7.32 -11.33 -19.66
CA GLN A 175 8.34 -10.69 -20.52
C GLN A 175 9.77 -11.14 -20.19
N GLY A 176 9.95 -12.01 -19.18
CA GLY A 176 11.28 -12.50 -18.79
C GLY A 176 12.21 -11.44 -18.19
N LEU A 177 11.68 -10.26 -17.83
CA LEU A 177 12.46 -9.15 -17.27
C LEU A 177 13.14 -9.57 -15.97
N HIS A 178 14.42 -9.23 -15.81
CA HIS A 178 15.19 -9.70 -14.66
C HIS A 178 14.66 -9.13 -13.33
N TRP A 179 14.34 -10.02 -12.39
CA TRP A 179 13.67 -9.69 -11.12
C TRP A 179 14.39 -8.62 -10.28
N ARG A 180 15.72 -8.50 -10.38
CA ARG A 180 16.50 -7.46 -9.68
C ARG A 180 16.26 -6.04 -10.19
N VAL A 181 16.21 -5.86 -11.52
CA VAL A 181 15.94 -4.55 -12.15
C VAL A 181 14.52 -4.11 -11.81
N LEU A 182 13.63 -5.08 -11.93
CA LEU A 182 12.26 -5.04 -11.52
C LEU A 182 12.12 -4.58 -10.06
N LYS A 183 12.79 -5.20 -9.07
CA LYS A 183 12.75 -4.76 -7.66
C LYS A 183 13.09 -3.29 -7.43
N GLY A 184 14.06 -2.73 -8.16
CA GLY A 184 14.38 -1.30 -8.10
C GLY A 184 13.23 -0.44 -8.62
N LEU A 185 12.70 -0.79 -9.80
CA LEU A 185 11.53 -0.12 -10.38
C LEU A 185 10.28 -0.21 -9.50
N TYR A 186 10.04 -1.32 -8.79
CA TYR A 186 8.87 -1.43 -7.89
C TYR A 186 9.01 -0.67 -6.61
N LEU A 187 10.21 -0.64 -6.05
CA LEU A 187 10.46 0.20 -4.89
C LEU A 187 10.36 1.67 -5.27
N ASP A 188 10.97 2.10 -6.37
CA ASP A 188 10.88 3.48 -6.85
C ASP A 188 9.45 3.87 -7.23
N ALA A 189 8.70 2.97 -7.89
CA ALA A 189 7.31 3.22 -8.26
C ALA A 189 6.40 3.27 -7.01
N ALA A 190 6.60 2.38 -6.03
CA ALA A 190 5.87 2.41 -4.76
C ALA A 190 6.20 3.67 -3.93
N LEU A 191 7.46 4.07 -3.90
CA LEU A 191 7.92 5.28 -3.23
C LEU A 191 7.38 6.55 -3.89
N THR A 192 7.38 6.59 -5.23
CA THR A 192 6.83 7.70 -6.01
C THR A 192 5.32 7.84 -5.79
N ALA A 193 4.59 6.72 -5.77
CA ALA A 193 3.15 6.72 -5.50
C ALA A 193 2.83 7.21 -4.10
N ALA A 194 3.52 6.69 -3.08
CA ALA A 194 3.35 7.10 -1.69
C ALA A 194 3.69 8.58 -1.49
N ALA A 195 4.78 9.08 -2.09
CA ALA A 195 5.16 10.49 -2.05
C ALA A 195 4.11 11.37 -2.75
N THR A 196 3.62 10.98 -3.92
CA THR A 196 2.61 11.71 -4.69
C THR A 196 1.27 11.77 -3.95
N ALA A 197 0.84 10.66 -3.32
CA ALA A 197 -0.36 10.62 -2.50
C ALA A 197 -0.24 11.59 -1.31
N THR A 198 0.90 11.57 -0.62
CA THR A 198 1.19 12.46 0.52
C THR A 198 1.21 13.94 0.11
N ALA A 199 1.84 14.27 -1.01
CA ALA A 199 1.89 15.64 -1.52
C ALA A 199 0.50 16.17 -1.88
N ARG A 200 -0.33 15.35 -2.55
CA ARG A 200 -1.71 15.73 -2.91
C ARG A 200 -2.60 15.91 -1.68
N THR A 201 -2.43 15.10 -0.64
CA THR A 201 -3.15 15.32 0.61
C THR A 201 -2.77 16.63 1.28
N ALA A 202 -1.48 17.00 1.26
CA ALA A 202 -1.02 18.26 1.82
C ALA A 202 -1.61 19.45 1.05
N GLN A 203 -1.55 19.42 -0.28
CA GLN A 203 -2.15 20.45 -1.15
C GLN A 203 -3.65 20.62 -0.91
N ARG A 204 -4.42 19.52 -0.86
CA ARG A 204 -5.86 19.59 -0.56
C ARG A 204 -6.16 20.16 0.83
N ALA A 205 -5.35 19.82 1.83
CA ALA A 205 -5.53 20.35 3.18
C ALA A 205 -5.29 21.87 3.23
N GLU A 206 -4.31 22.37 2.48
CA GLU A 206 -4.02 23.80 2.33
C GLU A 206 -5.14 24.53 1.57
N GLU A 207 -5.66 23.97 0.48
CA GLU A 207 -6.78 24.53 -0.28
C GLU A 207 -8.06 24.65 0.57
N ILE A 208 -8.34 23.67 1.44
CA ILE A 208 -9.49 23.71 2.35
C ILE A 208 -9.29 24.82 3.40
N ARG A 209 -8.08 24.95 3.95
CA ARG A 209 -7.75 25.97 4.95
C ARG A 209 -7.81 27.38 4.37
N GLY A 210 -7.35 27.57 3.12
CA GLY A 210 -7.39 28.86 2.42
C GLY A 210 -8.79 29.32 2.00
N LYS A 211 -9.79 28.43 1.98
CA LYS A 211 -11.19 28.78 1.70
C LYS A 211 -12.01 29.12 2.95
N GLN A 212 -11.44 28.94 4.14
CA GLN A 212 -12.10 29.17 5.44
C GLN A 212 -11.62 30.46 6.15
N GLY A 213 -10.66 31.18 5.58
CA GLY A 213 -10.23 32.51 6.02
C GLY A 213 -10.67 33.57 5.04
#